data_AF-A0A357CGB1-F1
#
_entry.id   AF-A0A357CGB1-F1
#
_cell.length_a   1.000
_cell.length_b   1.000
_cell.length_c   1.000
_cell.angle_alpha   90.00
_cell.angle_beta   90.00
_cell.angle_gamma   90.00
#
_symmetry.space_group_name_H-M   'P 1'
#
loop_
_entity.id
_entity.type
_entity.pdbx_description
1 polymer ?
#
loop_
_entity_poly.entity_id
_entity_poly.type
_entity_poly.pdbx_seq_one_letter_code
_entity_poly.pdbx_strand_id
1 'polypeptide(L)'
;RELKTIGVANLAAAALGGYVSTVALNRTSLNYVAGGRGRLSGLTVAAVSVFMLTVNPGFLAYVPKFGLGALLLYLGAQLVYEWLIDSARRISLLEYASLLAITLLILQAGFIAGVLIGVIIGCATFAVSASRVNAIKFRFDSSEYRSTLDRGPEELAILATHGREIQGMSLQSYLFFGSANRLYQQVKALFASEPDCRFLLFDFRLVTGIDSSAMHSFTQIKQAADELGASLVLVNLSGELRSAFNACRFITSDVILADDLDHALESCEKAVIAAHLAEGGEAQTLREWLTQALGSPDYGERLAALCERLDVDKDAIIASQGEAAGSMHFILEGRVGIIVKMDDGRSIRVRSLGPHTTIGEMGLITSQLRSATIRAELPSVLYALSADAYERIKRENSALAQALLTYVIQVMAERLSFASKVIGVLRR
;
A
#
# COMPACT_ATOMS: atom_id res chain seq x y z
N ARG A 1 -35.23 10.09 -12.88
CA ARG A 1 -36.43 9.93 -13.74
C ARG A 1 -37.66 9.51 -12.92
N GLU A 2 -37.61 8.42 -12.15
CA GLU A 2 -38.73 7.95 -11.30
C GLU A 2 -39.24 8.98 -10.28
N LEU A 3 -38.34 9.63 -9.52
CA LEU A 3 -38.70 10.70 -8.58
C LEU A 3 -39.49 11.84 -9.25
N LYS A 4 -39.11 12.21 -10.48
CA LYS A 4 -39.81 13.24 -11.26
C LYS A 4 -41.22 12.78 -11.65
N THR A 5 -41.37 11.53 -12.06
CA THR A 5 -42.68 10.94 -12.42
C THR A 5 -43.63 10.89 -11.20
N ILE A 6 -43.14 10.43 -10.05
CA ILE A 6 -43.91 10.37 -8.80
C ILE A 6 -44.30 11.79 -8.35
N GLY A 7 -43.39 12.76 -8.47
CA GLY A 7 -43.68 14.16 -8.17
C GLY A 7 -44.81 14.73 -9.03
N VAL A 8 -44.75 14.53 -10.35
CA VAL A 8 -45.81 14.98 -11.28
C VAL A 8 -47.14 14.27 -10.98
N ALA A 9 -47.12 12.96 -10.72
CA ALA A 9 -48.32 12.20 -10.38
C ALA A 9 -48.97 12.70 -9.08
N ASN A 10 -48.18 13.03 -8.06
CA ASN A 10 -48.68 13.57 -6.81
C ASN A 10 -49.21 15.00 -6.94
N LEU A 11 -48.62 15.84 -7.80
CA LEU A 11 -49.17 17.16 -8.11
C LEU A 11 -50.53 17.04 -8.82
N ALA A 12 -50.66 16.11 -9.77
CA ALA A 12 -51.93 15.84 -10.45
C ALA A 12 -52.99 15.27 -9.49
N ALA A 13 -52.60 14.35 -8.60
CA ALA A 13 -53.49 13.81 -7.57
C ALA A 13 -53.95 14.90 -6.59
N ALA A 14 -53.04 15.78 -6.14
CA ALA A 14 -53.37 16.89 -5.25
C ALA A 14 -54.36 17.88 -5.89
N ALA A 15 -54.21 18.18 -7.18
CA ALA A 15 -55.14 19.03 -7.94
C ALA A 15 -56.56 18.45 -8.01
N LEU A 16 -56.70 17.12 -7.91
CA LEU A 16 -57.97 16.40 -7.89
C LEU A 16 -58.46 16.09 -6.46
N GLY A 17 -57.82 16.65 -5.42
CA GLY A 17 -58.18 16.40 -4.02
C GLY A 17 -57.76 15.00 -3.50
N GLY A 18 -56.83 14.33 -4.19
CA GLY A 18 -56.31 13.03 -3.82
C GLY A 18 -55.24 13.07 -2.73
N TYR A 19 -55.00 11.92 -2.09
CA TYR A 19 -53.94 11.74 -1.10
C TYR A 19 -52.57 11.47 -1.77
N VAL A 20 -51.48 11.65 -1.01
CA VAL A 20 -50.12 11.38 -1.49
C VAL A 20 -49.97 9.91 -1.87
N SER A 21 -49.59 9.67 -3.12
CA SER A 21 -49.35 8.32 -3.64
C SER A 21 -47.86 7.96 -3.59
N THR A 22 -47.60 6.70 -3.29
CA THR A 22 -46.26 6.11 -3.26
C THR A 22 -46.27 4.79 -4.04
N VAL A 23 -45.08 4.27 -4.36
CA VAL A 23 -44.95 2.97 -5.00
C VAL A 23 -45.39 1.88 -4.00
N ALA A 24 -46.46 1.17 -4.33
CA ALA A 24 -46.97 0.09 -3.49
C ALA A 24 -46.25 -1.23 -3.82
N LEU A 25 -45.11 -1.48 -3.16
CA LEU A 25 -44.28 -2.69 -3.36
C LEU A 25 -45.11 -3.98 -3.39
N ASN A 26 -46.03 -4.15 -2.44
CA ASN A 26 -46.85 -5.35 -2.33
C ASN A 26 -47.80 -5.53 -3.52
N ARG A 27 -48.46 -4.46 -3.97
CA ARG A 27 -49.39 -4.51 -5.12
C ARG A 27 -48.63 -4.75 -6.42
N THR A 28 -47.46 -4.14 -6.57
CA THR A 28 -46.60 -4.32 -7.74
C THR A 28 -46.02 -5.74 -7.78
N SER A 29 -45.60 -6.29 -6.64
CA SER A 29 -45.12 -7.68 -6.54
C SER A 29 -46.22 -8.68 -6.90
N LEU A 30 -47.43 -8.53 -6.34
CA LEU A 30 -48.57 -9.38 -6.66
C LEU A 30 -48.95 -9.31 -8.16
N ASN A 31 -48.99 -8.09 -8.72
CA ASN A 31 -49.27 -7.89 -10.14
C ASN A 31 -48.20 -8.53 -11.05
N TYR A 32 -46.93 -8.49 -10.64
CA TYR A 32 -45.83 -9.12 -11.36
C TYR A 32 -45.93 -10.64 -11.34
N VAL A 33 -46.23 -11.24 -10.18
CA VAL A 33 -46.46 -12.68 -10.03
C VAL A 33 -47.70 -13.13 -10.83
N ALA A 34 -48.73 -12.29 -10.90
CA ALA A 34 -49.91 -12.51 -11.75
C ALA A 34 -49.64 -12.35 -13.26
N GLY A 35 -48.40 -12.08 -13.69
CA GLY A 35 -48.00 -11.97 -15.10
C GLY A 35 -48.11 -10.56 -15.69
N GLY A 36 -48.45 -9.55 -14.90
CA GLY A 36 -48.55 -8.15 -15.32
C GLY A 36 -47.16 -7.53 -15.57
N ARG A 37 -46.80 -7.33 -16.84
CA ARG A 37 -45.47 -6.81 -17.24
C ARG A 37 -45.48 -5.41 -17.88
N GLY A 38 -46.65 -4.84 -18.13
CA GLY A 38 -46.80 -3.58 -18.87
C GLY A 38 -47.54 -2.48 -18.12
N ARG A 39 -47.44 -1.24 -18.64
CA ARG A 39 -48.15 -0.06 -18.09
C ARG A 39 -49.68 -0.18 -18.16
N LEU A 40 -50.17 -1.05 -19.05
CA LEU A 40 -51.60 -1.38 -19.17
C LEU A 40 -52.18 -1.94 -17.88
N SER A 41 -51.41 -2.68 -17.08
CA SER A 41 -51.89 -3.19 -15.79
C SER A 41 -52.19 -2.05 -14.80
N GLY A 42 -51.37 -1.01 -14.77
CA GLY A 42 -51.66 0.17 -13.96
C GLY A 42 -52.91 0.92 -14.46
N LEU A 43 -53.08 0.99 -15.78
CA LEU A 43 -54.22 1.65 -16.42
C LEU A 43 -55.53 0.89 -16.17
N THR A 44 -55.53 -0.45 -16.17
CA THR A 44 -56.72 -1.25 -15.88
C THR A 44 -57.15 -1.09 -14.43
N VAL A 45 -56.22 -1.05 -13.48
CA VAL A 45 -56.52 -0.75 -12.07
C VAL A 45 -57.16 0.64 -11.93
N ALA A 46 -56.64 1.65 -12.62
CA ALA A 46 -57.21 2.99 -12.64
C ALA A 46 -58.63 3.01 -13.25
N ALA A 47 -58.82 2.33 -14.39
CA ALA A 47 -60.12 2.24 -15.07
C ALA A 47 -61.17 1.52 -14.22
N VAL A 48 -60.82 0.41 -13.58
CA VAL A 48 -61.69 -0.32 -12.65
C VAL A 48 -62.06 0.55 -11.44
N SER A 49 -61.10 1.32 -10.93
CA SER A 49 -61.34 2.24 -9.81
C SER A 49 -62.33 3.35 -10.20
N VAL A 50 -62.18 3.96 -11.39
CA VAL A 50 -63.12 4.97 -11.92
C VAL A 50 -64.51 4.35 -12.19
N PHE A 51 -64.55 3.14 -12.75
CA PHE A 51 -65.79 2.41 -13.00
C PHE A 51 -66.56 2.13 -11.70
N MET A 52 -65.88 1.63 -10.66
CA MET A 52 -66.51 1.40 -9.35
C MET A 52 -67.06 2.70 -8.73
N LEU A 53 -66.34 3.82 -8.87
CA LEU A 53 -66.79 5.12 -8.36
C LEU A 53 -68.00 5.68 -9.11
N THR A 54 -68.16 5.39 -10.40
CA THR A 54 -69.25 5.93 -11.23
C THR A 54 -70.53 5.10 -11.19
N VAL A 55 -70.43 3.77 -11.04
CA VAL A 55 -71.58 2.87 -11.09
C VAL A 55 -72.33 2.81 -9.75
N ASN A 56 -71.65 2.48 -8.65
CA ASN A 56 -72.26 2.44 -7.33
C ASN A 56 -71.19 2.46 -6.22
N PRO A 57 -70.88 3.63 -5.63
CA PRO A 57 -69.97 3.74 -4.50
C PRO A 57 -70.39 2.91 -3.27
N GLY A 58 -71.69 2.65 -3.10
CA GLY A 58 -72.25 1.87 -1.99
C GLY A 58 -71.83 0.40 -2.01
N PHE A 59 -71.36 -0.13 -3.15
CA PHE A 59 -70.85 -1.49 -3.24
C PHE A 59 -69.62 -1.72 -2.33
N LEU A 60 -68.79 -0.69 -2.15
CA LEU A 60 -67.62 -0.74 -1.26
C LEU A 60 -68.01 -0.97 0.20
N ALA A 61 -69.21 -0.57 0.62
CA ALA A 61 -69.69 -0.75 1.99
C ALA A 61 -70.00 -2.22 2.33
N TYR A 62 -70.23 -3.07 1.32
CA TYR A 62 -70.46 -4.51 1.51
C TYR A 62 -69.15 -5.30 1.67
N VAL A 63 -67.99 -4.70 1.40
CA VAL A 63 -66.69 -5.36 1.56
C VAL A 63 -66.46 -5.68 3.04
N PRO A 64 -66.23 -6.95 3.42
CA PRO A 64 -66.06 -7.30 4.83
C PRO A 64 -64.79 -6.66 5.41
N LYS A 65 -64.97 -5.80 6.42
CA LYS A 65 -63.86 -5.09 7.08
C LYS A 65 -62.82 -6.05 7.67
N PHE A 66 -63.25 -7.23 8.14
CA PHE A 66 -62.34 -8.24 8.68
C PHE A 66 -61.34 -8.76 7.63
N GLY A 67 -61.75 -8.85 6.35
CA GLY A 67 -60.87 -9.31 5.28
C GLY A 67 -59.75 -8.32 4.98
N LEU A 68 -60.10 -7.02 4.94
CA LEU A 68 -59.12 -5.95 4.77
C LEU A 68 -58.16 -5.85 5.98
N GLY A 69 -58.68 -6.01 7.20
CA GLY A 69 -57.87 -6.02 8.41
C GLY A 69 -56.92 -7.21 8.49
N ALA A 70 -57.39 -8.42 8.17
CA ALA A 70 -56.56 -9.63 8.13
C ALA A 70 -55.45 -9.52 7.09
N LEU A 71 -55.75 -8.96 5.91
CA LEU A 71 -54.74 -8.71 4.88
C LEU A 71 -53.68 -7.71 5.37
N LEU A 72 -54.07 -6.61 6.01
CA LEU A 72 -53.13 -5.62 6.57
C LEU A 72 -52.24 -6.23 7.66
N LEU A 73 -52.80 -7.03 8.56
CA LEU A 73 -52.04 -7.73 9.60
C LEU A 73 -51.08 -8.76 9.01
N TYR A 74 -51.52 -9.56 8.04
CA TYR A 74 -50.67 -10.52 7.34
C TYR A 74 -49.48 -9.82 6.66
N LEU A 75 -49.74 -8.73 5.93
CA LEU A 75 -48.70 -7.95 5.26
C LEU A 75 -47.71 -7.32 6.27
N GLY A 76 -48.22 -6.79 7.39
CA GLY A 76 -47.38 -6.25 8.46
C GLY A 76 -46.50 -7.33 9.10
N ALA A 77 -47.08 -8.49 9.42
CA ALA A 77 -46.36 -9.61 10.00
C ALA A 77 -45.28 -10.17 9.05
N GLN A 78 -45.59 -10.25 7.75
CA GLN A 78 -44.61 -10.67 6.74
C GLN A 78 -43.41 -9.72 6.67
N LEU A 79 -43.65 -8.40 6.65
CA LEU A 79 -42.58 -7.40 6.65
C LEU A 79 -41.73 -7.48 7.92
N VAL A 80 -42.35 -7.64 9.09
CA VAL A 80 -41.60 -7.80 10.35
C VAL A 80 -40.74 -9.07 10.31
N TYR A 81 -41.29 -10.20 9.85
CA TYR A 81 -40.53 -11.44 9.77
C TYR A 81 -39.32 -11.32 8.83
N GLU A 82 -39.51 -10.78 7.63
CA GLU A 82 -38.46 -10.65 6.62
C GLU A 82 -37.34 -9.67 7.06
N TRP A 83 -37.72 -8.49 7.55
CA TRP A 83 -36.75 -7.43 7.86
C TRP A 83 -36.17 -7.50 9.27
N LEU A 84 -36.90 -8.04 10.26
CA LEU A 84 -36.44 -8.11 11.65
C LEU A 84 -35.90 -9.51 12.00
N ILE A 85 -36.58 -10.58 11.61
CA ILE A 85 -36.22 -11.94 12.09
C ILE A 85 -35.23 -12.61 11.14
N ASP A 86 -35.51 -12.68 9.83
CA ASP A 86 -34.64 -13.37 8.88
C ASP A 86 -33.29 -12.63 8.70
N SER A 87 -33.32 -11.31 8.79
CA SER A 87 -32.13 -10.45 8.71
C SER A 87 -31.12 -10.69 9.85
N ALA A 88 -31.55 -11.18 11.02
CA ALA A 88 -30.70 -11.44 12.17
C ALA A 88 -29.57 -12.45 11.90
N ARG A 89 -29.75 -13.34 10.92
CA ARG A 89 -28.77 -14.37 10.56
C ARG A 89 -27.80 -13.94 9.45
N ARG A 90 -28.09 -12.83 8.77
CA ARG A 90 -27.35 -12.40 7.57
C ARG A 90 -26.46 -11.18 7.82
N ILE A 91 -26.65 -10.50 8.95
CA ILE A 91 -26.13 -9.16 9.22
C ILE A 91 -25.22 -9.20 10.47
N SER A 92 -24.25 -8.28 10.54
CA SER A 92 -23.37 -8.16 11.70
C SER A 92 -24.14 -7.78 12.98
N LEU A 93 -23.64 -8.18 14.15
CA LEU A 93 -24.30 -7.91 15.44
C LEU A 93 -24.56 -6.41 15.68
N LEU A 94 -23.65 -5.53 15.25
CA LEU A 94 -23.80 -4.09 15.40
C LEU A 94 -24.88 -3.52 14.49
N GLU A 95 -24.93 -3.97 13.24
CA GLU A 95 -25.98 -3.57 12.29
C GLU A 95 -27.35 -4.09 12.75
N TYR A 96 -27.42 -5.32 13.25
CA TYR A 96 -28.66 -5.88 13.79
C TYR A 96 -29.14 -5.13 15.05
N ALA A 97 -28.22 -4.79 15.96
CA ALA A 97 -28.54 -3.95 17.13
C ALA A 97 -29.06 -2.56 16.71
N SER A 98 -28.48 -1.96 15.66
CA SER A 98 -28.96 -0.68 15.12
C SER A 98 -30.37 -0.79 14.55
N LEU A 99 -30.68 -1.89 13.86
CA LEU A 99 -32.00 -2.17 13.31
C LEU A 99 -33.04 -2.30 14.43
N LEU A 100 -32.75 -3.09 15.46
CA LEU A 100 -33.61 -3.23 16.64
C LEU A 100 -33.85 -1.88 17.35
N ALA A 101 -32.81 -1.07 17.50
CA ALA A 101 -32.91 0.26 18.11
C ALA A 101 -33.84 1.19 17.29
N ILE A 102 -33.69 1.20 15.97
CA ILE A 102 -34.55 1.99 15.07
C ILE A 102 -36.00 1.49 15.15
N THR A 103 -36.23 0.17 15.13
CA THR A 103 -37.57 -0.42 15.28
C THR A 103 -38.22 -0.01 16.60
N LEU A 104 -37.50 -0.12 17.73
CA LEU A 104 -38.00 0.29 19.04
C LEU A 104 -38.36 1.78 19.06
N LEU A 105 -37.53 2.61 18.42
CA LEU A 105 -37.75 4.06 18.36
C LEU A 105 -38.98 4.42 17.52
N ILE A 106 -39.21 3.71 16.41
CA ILE A 106 -40.43 3.87 15.61
C ILE A 106 -41.68 3.52 16.45
N LEU A 107 -41.62 2.47 17.27
CA LEU A 107 -42.74 2.04 18.12
C LEU A 107 -43.06 3.06 19.23
N GLN A 108 -42.04 3.74 19.79
CA GLN A 108 -42.22 4.68 20.91
C GLN A 108 -42.45 6.13 20.47
N ALA A 109 -41.65 6.62 19.53
CA ALA A 109 -41.59 8.04 19.13
C ALA A 109 -42.22 8.30 17.75
N GLY A 110 -42.69 7.25 17.06
CA GLY A 110 -43.31 7.35 15.75
C GLY A 110 -42.31 7.29 14.58
N PHE A 111 -42.87 7.17 13.37
CA PHE A 111 -42.11 6.90 12.16
C PHE A 111 -41.11 8.01 11.79
N ILE A 112 -41.50 9.29 11.90
CA ILE A 112 -40.65 10.42 11.50
C ILE A 112 -39.39 10.48 12.36
N ALA A 113 -39.54 10.37 13.69
CA ALA A 113 -38.42 10.34 14.62
C ALA A 113 -37.53 9.12 14.38
N GLY A 114 -38.13 7.95 14.16
CA GLY A 114 -37.44 6.71 13.83
C GLY A 114 -36.55 6.81 12.59
N VAL A 115 -37.07 7.37 11.50
CA VAL A 115 -36.30 7.55 10.25
C VAL A 115 -35.16 8.55 10.45
N LEU A 116 -35.39 9.70 11.08
CA LEU A 116 -34.35 10.69 11.33
C LEU A 116 -33.21 10.13 12.16
N ILE A 117 -33.54 9.47 13.27
CA ILE A 117 -32.53 8.86 14.16
C ILE A 117 -31.86 7.67 13.47
N GLY A 118 -32.58 6.89 12.67
CA GLY A 118 -32.01 5.82 11.87
C GLY A 118 -30.98 6.30 10.86
N VAL A 119 -31.23 7.42 10.19
CA VAL A 119 -30.25 8.07 9.30
C VAL A 119 -29.01 8.51 10.08
N ILE A 120 -29.19 9.12 11.26
CA ILE A 120 -28.07 9.54 12.12
C ILE A 120 -27.22 8.33 12.56
N ILE A 121 -27.86 7.26 13.03
CA ILE A 121 -27.18 6.02 13.44
C ILE A 121 -26.47 5.36 12.25
N GLY A 122 -27.09 5.37 11.06
CA GLY A 122 -26.50 4.88 9.82
C GLY A 122 -25.24 5.67 9.43
N CYS A 123 -25.32 7.00 9.43
CA CYS A 123 -24.17 7.87 9.19
C CYS A 123 -23.06 7.66 10.22
N ALA A 124 -23.40 7.53 11.50
CA ALA A 124 -22.42 7.27 12.56
C ALA A 124 -21.74 5.91 12.40
N THR A 125 -22.51 4.86 12.12
CA THR A 125 -21.98 3.50 11.89
C THR A 125 -21.08 3.47 10.67
N PHE A 126 -21.46 4.14 9.59
CA PHE A 126 -20.64 4.27 8.40
C PHE A 126 -19.32 5.00 8.69
N ALA A 127 -19.37 6.15 9.37
CA ALA A 127 -18.17 6.92 9.73
C ALA A 127 -17.19 6.10 10.58
N VAL A 128 -17.70 5.35 11.57
CA VAL A 128 -16.89 4.46 12.41
C VAL A 128 -16.33 3.29 11.61
N SER A 129 -17.13 2.69 10.71
CA SER A 129 -16.68 1.59 9.86
C SER A 129 -15.57 2.04 8.90
N ALA A 130 -15.76 3.17 8.22
CA ALA A 130 -14.75 3.78 7.37
C ALA A 130 -13.47 4.08 8.17
N SER A 131 -13.60 4.60 9.41
CA SER A 131 -12.44 4.96 10.25
C SER A 131 -11.61 3.75 10.70
N ARG A 132 -12.17 2.53 10.62
CA ARG A 132 -11.46 1.30 10.94
C ARG A 132 -10.55 0.81 9.82
N VAL A 133 -10.69 1.33 8.60
CA VAL A 133 -9.75 1.02 7.51
C VAL A 133 -8.37 1.53 7.88
N ASN A 134 -7.38 0.64 7.89
CA ASN A 134 -6.00 0.99 8.22
C ASN A 134 -5.40 1.81 7.08
N ALA A 135 -5.00 3.05 7.38
CA ALA A 135 -4.27 3.90 6.44
C ALA A 135 -2.89 3.33 6.10
N ILE A 136 -2.27 2.59 7.02
CA ILE A 136 -0.98 1.95 6.79
C ILE A 136 -1.22 0.59 6.12
N LYS A 137 -0.67 0.42 4.92
CA LYS A 137 -0.62 -0.86 4.22
C LYS A 137 0.40 -1.78 4.88
N PHE A 138 1.65 -1.32 4.96
CA PHE A 138 2.74 -2.02 5.64
C PHE A 138 3.70 -1.02 6.27
N ARG A 139 4.46 -1.49 7.26
CA ARG A 139 5.55 -0.78 7.92
C ARG A 139 6.86 -1.49 7.65
N PHE A 140 7.94 -0.74 7.68
CA PHE A 140 9.28 -1.26 7.53
C PHE A 140 10.28 -0.36 8.23
N ASP A 141 11.43 -0.93 8.55
CA ASP A 141 12.64 -0.19 8.94
C ASP A 141 13.76 -0.51 7.95
N SER A 142 14.88 0.21 8.03
CA SER A 142 16.01 0.00 7.12
C SER A 142 16.76 -1.33 7.32
N SER A 143 16.45 -2.12 8.34
CA SER A 143 16.99 -3.48 8.50
C SER A 143 16.17 -4.53 7.73
N GLU A 144 14.87 -4.30 7.56
CA GLU A 144 13.96 -5.17 6.80
C GLU A 144 13.80 -4.76 5.33
N TYR A 145 13.78 -3.46 5.03
CA TYR A 145 13.56 -2.91 3.69
C TYR A 145 14.54 -1.76 3.41
N ARG A 146 15.30 -1.87 2.32
CA ARG A 146 16.39 -0.94 1.97
C ARG A 146 16.23 -0.46 0.55
N SER A 147 16.95 0.61 0.22
CA SER A 147 17.15 0.98 -1.16
C SER A 147 17.78 -0.16 -1.97
N THR A 148 17.60 -0.06 -3.27
CA THR A 148 18.07 -0.97 -4.30
C THR A 148 19.59 -0.90 -4.48
N LEU A 149 20.28 -0.01 -3.75
CA LEU A 149 21.74 0.08 -3.71
C LEU A 149 22.33 -1.00 -2.78
N ASP A 150 23.02 -1.99 -3.36
CA ASP A 150 23.87 -2.88 -2.59
C ASP A 150 25.12 -2.14 -2.14
N ARG A 151 25.50 -2.43 -0.90
CA ARG A 151 26.56 -1.77 -0.16
C ARG A 151 27.58 -2.78 0.32
N GLY A 152 28.77 -2.28 0.66
CA GLY A 152 29.83 -3.08 1.25
C GLY A 152 29.46 -3.62 2.65
N PRO A 153 30.17 -4.66 3.13
CA PRO A 153 29.86 -5.33 4.39
C PRO A 153 29.88 -4.40 5.62
N GLU A 154 30.75 -3.40 5.66
CA GLU A 154 30.83 -2.44 6.77
C GLU A 154 29.59 -1.54 6.85
N GLU A 155 29.20 -0.94 5.72
CA GLU A 155 27.98 -0.14 5.62
C GLU A 155 26.73 -0.98 5.94
N LEU A 156 26.69 -2.24 5.49
CA LEU A 156 25.60 -3.16 5.80
C LEU A 156 25.54 -3.49 7.29
N ALA A 157 26.67 -3.64 7.98
CA ALA A 157 26.72 -3.86 9.42
C ALA A 157 26.18 -2.66 10.19
N ILE A 158 26.56 -1.43 9.79
CA ILE A 158 26.02 -0.20 10.38
C ILE A 158 24.51 -0.14 10.21
N LEU A 159 23.99 -0.39 9.00
CA LEU A 159 22.54 -0.41 8.75
C LEU A 159 21.82 -1.56 9.44
N ALA A 160 22.48 -2.69 9.71
CA ALA A 160 21.88 -3.78 10.48
C ALA A 160 21.69 -3.42 11.96
N THR A 161 22.63 -2.65 12.53
CA THR A 161 22.57 -2.21 13.94
C THR A 161 21.73 -0.94 14.12
N HIS A 162 21.90 0.05 13.24
CA HIS A 162 21.29 1.38 13.34
C HIS A 162 20.14 1.60 12.35
N GLY A 163 19.72 0.56 11.60
CA GLY A 163 18.63 0.68 10.62
C GLY A 163 17.27 1.08 11.20
N ARG A 164 17.11 0.96 12.53
CA ARG A 164 15.90 1.42 13.24
C ARG A 164 15.78 2.94 13.34
N GLU A 165 16.86 3.68 13.11
CA GLU A 165 16.84 5.14 12.98
C GLU A 165 15.97 5.59 11.79
N ILE A 166 15.70 4.69 10.84
CA ILE A 166 14.89 4.92 9.65
C ILE A 166 13.62 4.08 9.75
N GLN A 167 12.48 4.76 9.88
CA GLN A 167 11.17 4.12 9.96
C GLN A 167 10.32 4.54 8.77
N GLY A 168 9.68 3.59 8.10
CA GLY A 168 8.88 3.83 6.92
C GLY A 168 7.47 3.26 7.01
N MET A 169 6.50 4.01 6.49
CA MET A 169 5.10 3.61 6.44
C MET A 169 4.53 3.84 5.04
N SER A 170 4.08 2.78 4.39
CA SER A 170 3.34 2.90 3.12
C SER A 170 1.88 3.16 3.41
N LEU A 171 1.39 4.31 2.98
CA LEU A 171 0.02 4.76 3.20
C LEU A 171 -0.87 4.40 2.00
N GLN A 172 -2.15 4.17 2.27
CA GLN A 172 -3.13 3.79 1.25
C GLN A 172 -4.51 4.41 1.50
N SER A 173 -5.31 4.42 0.44
CA SER A 173 -6.71 4.90 0.43
C SER A 173 -6.83 6.41 0.68
N TYR A 174 -8.06 6.89 0.82
CA TYR A 174 -8.35 8.28 1.15
C TYR A 174 -8.08 8.54 2.63
N LEU A 175 -7.28 9.56 2.93
CA LEU A 175 -6.94 9.95 4.30
C LEU A 175 -7.95 10.98 4.82
N PHE A 176 -8.61 10.63 5.90
CA PHE A 176 -9.59 11.49 6.57
C PHE A 176 -9.36 11.45 8.08
N PHE A 177 -10.08 12.30 8.82
CA PHE A 177 -9.93 12.44 10.28
C PHE A 177 -9.71 11.11 11.03
N GLY A 178 -10.55 10.11 10.78
CA GLY A 178 -10.50 8.83 11.49
C GLY A 178 -9.24 8.02 11.22
N SER A 179 -8.85 7.88 9.96
CA SER A 179 -7.66 7.12 9.55
C SER A 179 -6.37 7.86 9.90
N ALA A 180 -6.35 9.19 9.76
CA ALA A 180 -5.20 10.04 10.08
C ALA A 180 -4.96 10.15 11.59
N ASN A 181 -6.00 10.24 12.43
CA ASN A 181 -5.82 10.21 13.88
C ASN A 181 -5.26 8.86 14.37
N ARG A 182 -5.69 7.74 13.76
CA ARG A 182 -5.10 6.43 14.06
C ARG A 182 -3.64 6.35 13.64
N LEU A 183 -3.30 6.91 12.48
CA LEU A 183 -1.90 7.05 12.04
C LEU A 183 -1.08 7.85 13.07
N TYR A 184 -1.59 8.98 13.54
CA TYR A 184 -0.93 9.78 14.58
C TYR A 184 -0.70 8.99 15.87
N GLN A 185 -1.71 8.30 16.40
CA GLN A 185 -1.54 7.48 17.62
C GLN A 185 -0.49 6.38 17.43
N GLN A 186 -0.45 5.79 16.23
CA GLN A 186 0.50 4.77 15.88
C GLN A 186 1.94 5.29 15.74
N VAL A 187 2.12 6.49 15.17
CA VAL A 187 3.42 7.17 15.11
C VAL A 187 3.89 7.57 16.51
N LYS A 188 2.98 8.08 17.35
CA LYS A 188 3.28 8.40 18.74
C LYS A 188 3.73 7.16 19.53
N ALA A 189 3.08 6.02 19.33
CA ALA A 189 3.48 4.76 19.95
C ALA A 189 4.85 4.28 19.43
N LEU A 190 5.13 4.45 18.13
CA LEU A 190 6.42 4.12 17.53
C LEU A 190 7.55 4.94 18.15
N PHE A 191 7.36 6.25 18.26
CA PHE A 191 8.31 7.16 18.89
C PHE A 191 8.54 6.86 20.37
N ALA A 192 7.53 6.33 21.08
CA ALA A 192 7.71 5.88 22.45
C ALA A 192 8.51 4.56 22.56
N SER A 193 8.44 3.69 21.55
CA SER A 193 9.19 2.42 21.54
C SER A 193 10.60 2.54 20.96
N GLU A 194 10.81 3.46 20.02
CA GLU A 194 12.07 3.62 19.27
C GLU A 194 12.50 5.11 19.35
N PRO A 195 13.15 5.51 20.45
CA PRO A 195 13.53 6.92 20.67
C PRO A 195 14.65 7.40 19.73
N ASP A 196 15.41 6.47 19.15
CA ASP A 196 16.52 6.78 18.22
C ASP A 196 16.05 7.05 16.78
N CYS A 197 14.74 7.11 16.53
CA CYS A 197 14.19 7.39 15.21
C CYS A 197 14.60 8.78 14.71
N ARG A 198 15.41 8.85 13.65
CA ARG A 198 15.87 10.09 13.02
C ARG A 198 15.12 10.44 11.76
N PHE A 199 14.64 9.44 11.01
CA PHE A 199 13.93 9.64 9.75
C PHE A 199 12.62 8.87 9.74
N LEU A 200 11.50 9.57 9.55
CA LEU A 200 10.18 8.96 9.40
C LEU A 200 9.66 9.20 7.97
N LEU A 201 9.59 8.13 7.18
CA LEU A 201 9.17 8.13 5.79
C LEU A 201 7.67 7.78 5.66
N PHE A 202 6.95 8.58 4.88
CA PHE A 202 5.59 8.28 4.45
C PHE A 202 5.53 8.14 2.93
N ASP A 203 5.15 6.96 2.45
CA ASP A 203 4.91 6.72 1.03
C ASP A 203 3.44 6.92 0.68
N PHE A 204 3.16 7.91 -0.16
CA PHE A 204 1.82 8.31 -0.60
C PHE A 204 1.38 7.67 -1.92
N ARG A 205 2.15 6.72 -2.48
CA ARG A 205 1.87 6.11 -3.79
C ARG A 205 0.46 5.54 -3.95
N LEU A 206 -0.14 5.02 -2.87
CA LEU A 206 -1.48 4.43 -2.87
C LEU A 206 -2.54 5.33 -2.21
N VAL A 207 -2.20 6.57 -1.88
CA VAL A 207 -3.12 7.54 -1.29
C VAL A 207 -3.88 8.27 -2.39
N THR A 208 -5.20 8.21 -2.33
CA THR A 208 -6.07 8.81 -3.36
C THR A 208 -6.48 10.24 -3.07
N GLY A 209 -6.30 10.71 -1.84
CA GLY A 209 -6.64 12.07 -1.43
C GLY A 209 -6.55 12.27 0.08
N ILE A 210 -6.63 13.52 0.52
CA ILE A 210 -6.57 13.92 1.93
C ILE A 210 -7.58 15.03 2.21
N ASP A 211 -8.30 14.96 3.32
CA ASP A 211 -9.17 16.05 3.78
C ASP A 211 -8.46 17.02 4.74
N SER A 212 -9.08 18.19 4.99
CA SER A 212 -8.53 19.20 5.89
C SER A 212 -8.36 18.71 7.33
N SER A 213 -9.17 17.76 7.76
CA SER A 213 -9.11 17.21 9.11
C SER A 213 -7.91 16.25 9.29
N ALA A 214 -7.60 15.46 8.27
CA ALA A 214 -6.41 14.62 8.23
C ALA A 214 -5.13 15.46 8.17
N MET A 215 -5.14 16.59 7.46
CA MET A 215 -4.03 17.55 7.46
C MET A 215 -3.70 18.06 8.87
N HIS A 216 -4.71 18.23 9.73
CA HIS A 216 -4.49 18.57 11.14
C HIS A 216 -3.75 17.44 11.89
N SER A 217 -4.13 16.18 11.69
CA SER A 217 -3.41 15.04 12.29
C SER A 217 -1.96 14.92 11.78
N PHE A 218 -1.69 15.22 10.52
CA PHE A 218 -0.31 15.30 10.02
C PHE A 218 0.48 16.41 10.71
N THR A 219 -0.14 17.56 10.97
CA THR A 219 0.49 18.65 11.74
C THR A 219 0.86 18.19 13.16
N GLN A 220 0.02 17.38 13.80
CA GLN A 220 0.33 16.77 15.10
C GLN A 220 1.46 15.74 15.01
N ILE A 221 1.50 14.93 13.93
CA ILE A 221 2.61 14.01 13.66
C ILE A 221 3.92 14.78 13.53
N LYS A 222 3.90 15.89 12.81
CA LYS A 222 5.07 16.77 12.66
C LYS A 222 5.55 17.31 13.99
N GLN A 223 4.66 17.87 14.81
CA GLN A 223 5.02 18.37 16.14
C GLN A 223 5.66 17.27 17.00
N ALA A 224 5.09 16.07 16.99
CA ALA A 224 5.66 14.93 17.72
C ALA A 224 7.03 14.49 17.18
N ALA A 225 7.26 14.60 15.87
CA ALA A 225 8.57 14.32 15.27
C ALA A 225 9.61 15.39 15.64
N ASP A 226 9.22 16.67 15.59
CA ASP A 226 10.07 17.81 15.95
C ASP A 226 10.50 17.74 17.42
N GLU A 227 9.63 17.31 18.34
CA GLU A 227 9.94 17.10 19.77
C GLU A 227 11.05 16.07 20.00
N LEU A 228 11.22 15.10 19.10
CA LEU A 228 12.26 14.06 19.14
C LEU A 228 13.46 14.37 18.23
N GLY A 229 13.41 15.45 17.45
CA GLY A 229 14.42 15.76 16.44
C GLY A 229 14.39 14.83 15.22
N ALA A 230 13.28 14.12 14.99
CA ALA A 230 13.10 13.25 13.84
C ALA A 230 12.67 14.07 12.60
N SER A 231 13.36 13.87 11.48
CA SER A 231 13.02 14.49 10.19
C SER A 231 11.93 13.70 9.47
N LEU A 232 10.91 14.40 8.97
CA LEU A 232 9.85 13.79 8.17
C LEU A 232 10.23 13.77 6.69
N VAL A 233 9.98 12.64 6.03
CA VAL A 233 10.23 12.44 4.60
C VAL A 233 8.91 12.03 3.93
N LEU A 234 8.41 12.87 3.02
CA LEU A 234 7.20 12.58 2.25
C LEU A 234 7.58 12.12 0.84
N VAL A 235 7.07 10.95 0.45
CA VAL A 235 7.45 10.26 -0.78
C VAL A 235 6.24 10.03 -1.69
N ASN A 236 6.42 10.14 -3.02
CA ASN A 236 5.38 9.90 -4.03
C ASN A 236 4.13 10.80 -3.84
N LEU A 237 4.31 12.08 -3.49
CA LEU A 237 3.21 13.03 -3.37
C LEU A 237 2.62 13.38 -4.74
N SER A 238 1.33 13.07 -4.95
CA SER A 238 0.60 13.55 -6.13
C SER A 238 0.47 15.08 -6.14
N GLY A 239 0.22 15.68 -7.30
CA GLY A 239 0.05 17.15 -7.41
C GLY A 239 -1.10 17.69 -6.55
N GLU A 240 -2.18 16.93 -6.41
CA GLU A 240 -3.32 17.27 -5.53
C GLU A 240 -2.91 17.23 -4.06
N LEU A 241 -2.23 16.17 -3.62
CA LEU A 241 -1.74 16.04 -2.25
C LEU A 241 -0.74 17.15 -1.92
N ARG A 242 0.23 17.41 -2.81
CA ARG A 242 1.21 18.48 -2.63
C ARG A 242 0.54 19.85 -2.46
N SER A 243 -0.52 20.11 -3.23
CA SER A 243 -1.31 21.34 -3.10
C SER A 243 -2.02 21.43 -1.75
N ALA A 244 -2.59 20.33 -1.25
CA ALA A 244 -3.20 20.28 0.07
C ALA A 244 -2.19 20.52 1.21
N PHE A 245 -1.01 19.89 1.14
CA PHE A 245 0.08 20.09 2.10
C PHE A 245 0.62 21.53 2.09
N ASN A 246 0.74 22.14 0.91
CA ASN A 246 1.14 23.54 0.76
C ASN A 246 0.08 24.52 1.32
N ALA A 247 -1.21 24.26 1.08
CA ALA A 247 -2.29 25.11 1.56
C ALA A 247 -2.31 25.22 3.09
N CYS A 248 -1.93 24.15 3.80
CA CYS A 248 -1.82 24.13 5.25
C CYS A 248 -0.44 24.57 5.78
N ARG A 249 0.48 25.03 4.91
CA ARG A 249 1.88 25.38 5.26
C ARG A 249 2.63 24.27 6.01
N PHE A 250 2.32 23.01 5.67
CA PHE A 250 2.97 21.86 6.28
C PHE A 250 4.41 21.67 5.76
N ILE A 251 4.60 21.94 4.47
CA ILE A 251 5.90 21.78 3.81
C ILE A 251 6.77 22.99 4.19
N THR A 252 7.75 22.72 5.04
CA THR A 252 8.76 23.66 5.54
C THR A 252 10.16 23.08 5.30
N SER A 253 11.22 23.80 5.65
CA SER A 253 12.61 23.41 5.35
C SER A 253 13.09 22.10 6.03
N ASP A 254 12.39 21.70 7.08
CA ASP A 254 12.57 20.52 7.92
C ASP A 254 11.86 19.27 7.36
N VAL A 255 10.99 19.42 6.36
CA VAL A 255 10.31 18.30 5.69
C VAL A 255 11.01 17.99 4.37
N ILE A 256 11.51 16.77 4.24
CA ILE A 256 12.17 16.30 3.02
C ILE A 256 11.10 15.77 2.06
N LEU A 257 11.11 16.26 0.83
CA LEU A 257 10.24 15.75 -0.24
C LEU A 257 11.07 14.89 -1.20
N ALA A 258 10.55 13.72 -1.52
CA ALA A 258 11.15 12.83 -2.51
C ALA A 258 10.09 12.32 -3.49
N ASP A 259 10.47 12.20 -4.76
CA ASP A 259 9.56 11.70 -5.79
C ASP A 259 9.42 10.17 -5.73
N ASP A 260 10.46 9.47 -5.28
CA ASP A 260 10.51 8.01 -5.25
C ASP A 260 11.10 7.46 -3.94
N LEU A 261 10.58 6.30 -3.52
CA LEU A 261 10.91 5.70 -2.23
C LEU A 261 12.34 5.16 -2.18
N ASP A 262 12.83 4.63 -3.30
CA ASP A 262 14.18 4.09 -3.38
C ASP A 262 15.23 5.18 -3.13
N HIS A 263 15.04 6.33 -3.78
CA HIS A 263 15.92 7.49 -3.63
C HIS A 263 15.83 8.15 -2.25
N ALA A 264 14.63 8.20 -1.67
CA ALA A 264 14.42 8.69 -0.32
C ALA A 264 15.17 7.81 0.70
N LEU A 265 15.05 6.49 0.58
CA LEU A 265 15.76 5.54 1.42
C LEU A 265 17.26 5.62 1.23
N GLU A 266 17.75 5.69 -0.02
CA GLU A 266 19.18 5.81 -0.29
C GLU A 266 19.78 7.04 0.42
N SER A 267 19.06 8.16 0.42
CA SER A 267 19.48 9.41 1.06
C SER A 267 19.49 9.30 2.58
N CYS A 268 18.45 8.70 3.18
CA CYS A 268 18.37 8.49 4.62
C CYS A 268 19.45 7.50 5.11
N GLU A 269 19.63 6.38 4.39
CA GLU A 269 20.64 5.38 4.68
C GLU A 269 22.05 5.97 4.63
N LYS A 270 22.36 6.80 3.64
CA LYS A 270 23.65 7.53 3.57
C LYS A 270 23.86 8.44 4.78
N ALA A 271 22.82 9.14 5.24
CA ALA A 271 22.91 10.02 6.40
C ALA A 271 23.13 9.24 7.71
N VAL A 272 22.52 8.06 7.85
CA VAL A 272 22.76 7.17 9.00
C VAL A 272 24.15 6.58 8.95
N ILE A 273 24.60 6.08 7.79
CA ILE A 273 25.95 5.55 7.61
C ILE A 273 26.98 6.63 7.95
N ALA A 274 26.86 7.83 7.38
CA ALA A 274 27.81 8.92 7.62
C ALA A 274 27.88 9.36 9.09
N ALA A 275 26.80 9.19 9.86
CA ALA A 275 26.78 9.53 11.28
C ALA A 275 27.50 8.50 12.17
N HIS A 276 27.62 7.25 11.70
CA HIS A 276 28.18 6.12 12.46
C HIS A 276 29.47 5.55 11.87
N LEU A 277 29.85 6.00 10.68
CA LEU A 277 31.15 5.69 10.10
C LEU A 277 32.22 6.43 10.93
N ALA A 278 33.22 5.71 11.44
CA ALA A 278 34.32 6.35 12.14
C ALA A 278 35.04 7.34 11.21
N GLU A 279 35.28 8.56 11.68
CA GLU A 279 36.12 9.54 10.99
C GLU A 279 37.53 8.95 10.80
N GLY A 280 37.81 8.38 9.62
CA GLY A 280 39.10 7.78 9.31
C GLY A 280 39.09 6.42 8.63
N GLY A 281 38.02 6.03 7.93
CA GLY A 281 38.11 4.93 6.97
C GLY A 281 39.13 5.28 5.88
N GLU A 282 40.38 4.86 6.05
CA GLU A 282 41.40 4.94 5.00
C GLU A 282 40.86 4.26 3.75
N ALA A 283 41.27 4.76 2.57
CA ALA A 283 40.90 4.16 1.30
C ALA A 283 41.36 2.70 1.29
N GLN A 284 40.43 1.78 1.56
CA GLN A 284 40.73 0.36 1.68
C GLN A 284 41.26 -0.12 0.33
N THR A 285 42.46 -0.68 0.32
CA THR A 285 43.01 -1.29 -0.88
C THR A 285 42.30 -2.62 -1.17
N LEU A 286 42.31 -3.07 -2.43
CA LEU A 286 41.77 -4.40 -2.78
C LEU A 286 42.37 -5.51 -1.90
N ARG A 287 43.67 -5.43 -1.59
CA ARG A 287 44.36 -6.42 -0.76
C ARG A 287 43.77 -6.49 0.65
N GLU A 288 43.52 -5.34 1.28
CA GLU A 288 42.95 -5.27 2.63
C GLU A 288 41.51 -5.80 2.64
N TRP A 289 40.71 -5.40 1.66
CA TRP A 289 39.35 -5.90 1.52
C TRP A 289 39.33 -7.43 1.35
N LEU A 290 40.13 -7.97 0.42
CA LEU A 290 40.19 -9.41 0.19
C LEU A 290 40.77 -10.18 1.40
N THR A 291 41.71 -9.58 2.13
CA THR A 291 42.24 -10.15 3.38
C THR A 291 41.15 -10.31 4.43
N GLN A 292 40.33 -9.28 4.62
CA GLN A 292 39.19 -9.30 5.54
C GLN A 292 38.12 -10.29 5.07
N ALA A 293 37.79 -10.29 3.79
CA ALA A 293 36.77 -11.14 3.19
C ALA A 293 37.13 -12.64 3.21
N LEU A 294 38.41 -12.98 3.02
CA LEU A 294 38.89 -14.36 2.97
C LEU A 294 39.47 -14.85 4.31
N GLY A 295 39.66 -13.96 5.28
CA GLY A 295 40.19 -14.28 6.61
C GLY A 295 41.68 -14.63 6.65
N SER A 296 42.45 -14.31 5.61
CA SER A 296 43.89 -14.61 5.51
C SER A 296 44.64 -13.58 4.65
N PRO A 297 45.72 -12.96 5.16
CA PRO A 297 46.53 -12.01 4.40
C PRO A 297 47.19 -12.62 3.15
N ASP A 298 47.68 -13.86 3.24
CA ASP A 298 48.30 -14.58 2.10
C ASP A 298 47.26 -14.80 0.99
N TYR A 299 46.01 -15.12 1.36
CA TYR A 299 44.93 -15.32 0.39
C TYR A 299 44.53 -14.01 -0.29
N GLY A 300 44.41 -12.92 0.50
CA GLY A 300 44.11 -11.59 -0.02
C GLY A 300 45.18 -11.10 -1.00
N GLU A 301 46.46 -11.26 -0.66
CA GLU A 301 47.58 -10.87 -1.52
C GLU A 301 47.62 -11.67 -2.83
N ARG A 302 47.49 -13.00 -2.76
CA ARG A 302 47.51 -13.85 -3.95
C ARG A 302 46.33 -13.60 -4.88
N LEU A 303 45.13 -13.42 -4.32
CA LEU A 303 43.94 -13.15 -5.13
C LEU A 303 44.03 -11.76 -5.77
N ALA A 304 44.46 -10.74 -5.01
CA ALA A 304 44.65 -9.39 -5.55
C ALA A 304 45.65 -9.38 -6.71
N ALA A 305 46.74 -10.16 -6.62
CA ALA A 305 47.76 -10.25 -7.67
C ALA A 305 47.27 -10.94 -8.95
N LEU A 306 46.21 -11.74 -8.87
CA LEU A 306 45.58 -12.41 -10.02
C LEU A 306 44.45 -11.59 -10.65
N CYS A 307 44.07 -10.48 -10.03
CA CYS A 307 43.04 -9.59 -10.55
C CYS A 307 43.65 -8.50 -11.44
N GLU A 308 42.98 -8.20 -12.55
CA GLU A 308 43.35 -7.10 -13.44
C GLU A 308 42.55 -5.85 -13.07
N ARG A 309 43.23 -4.71 -12.90
CA ARG A 309 42.57 -3.43 -12.63
C ARG A 309 41.89 -2.92 -13.91
N LEU A 310 40.63 -2.53 -13.77
CA LEU A 310 39.80 -1.96 -14.83
C LEU A 310 39.22 -0.62 -14.35
N ASP A 311 39.73 0.47 -14.92
CA ASP A 311 39.18 1.81 -14.74
C ASP A 311 38.10 2.05 -15.81
N VAL A 312 36.87 2.34 -15.39
CA VAL A 312 35.73 2.55 -16.29
C VAL A 312 35.12 3.92 -16.12
N ASP A 313 34.85 4.56 -17.25
CA ASP A 313 34.11 5.82 -17.27
C ASP A 313 32.62 5.61 -16.98
N LYS A 314 31.95 6.71 -16.61
CA LYS A 314 30.49 6.72 -16.47
C LYS A 314 29.81 6.24 -17.76
N ASP A 315 28.74 5.46 -17.59
CA ASP A 315 27.92 4.86 -18.65
C ASP A 315 28.62 3.78 -19.49
N ALA A 316 29.89 3.43 -19.20
CA ALA A 316 30.58 2.32 -19.83
C ALA A 316 29.92 0.97 -19.50
N ILE A 317 29.81 0.11 -20.51
CA ILE A 317 29.29 -1.26 -20.36
C ILE A 317 30.47 -2.18 -20.00
N ILE A 318 30.39 -2.79 -18.81
CA ILE A 318 31.40 -3.73 -18.31
C ILE A 318 31.15 -5.14 -18.84
N ALA A 319 29.88 -5.53 -18.95
CA ALA A 319 29.47 -6.81 -19.54
C ALA A 319 28.04 -6.74 -20.07
N SER A 320 27.73 -7.45 -21.14
CA SER A 320 26.39 -7.46 -21.74
C SER A 320 25.57 -8.70 -21.36
N GLN A 321 24.26 -8.53 -21.17
CA GLN A 321 23.34 -9.67 -20.98
C GLN A 321 23.42 -10.61 -22.19
N GLY A 322 23.50 -11.91 -21.93
CA GLY A 322 23.63 -12.96 -22.95
C GLY A 322 25.06 -13.24 -23.42
N GLU A 323 26.05 -12.47 -22.96
CA GLU A 323 27.47 -12.72 -23.23
C GLU A 323 28.01 -13.89 -22.39
N ALA A 324 29.08 -14.55 -22.83
CA ALA A 324 29.76 -15.56 -22.02
C ALA A 324 30.34 -14.94 -20.75
N ALA A 325 30.10 -15.55 -19.58
CA ALA A 325 30.61 -15.04 -18.32
C ALA A 325 32.07 -15.44 -18.08
N GLY A 326 33.00 -14.71 -18.68
CA GLY A 326 34.44 -14.97 -18.58
C GLY A 326 35.14 -14.40 -17.34
N SER A 327 34.43 -13.68 -16.47
CA SER A 327 35.04 -13.01 -15.30
C SER A 327 34.05 -12.68 -14.19
N MET A 328 34.55 -12.51 -12.97
CA MET A 328 33.89 -11.77 -11.89
C MET A 328 34.66 -10.49 -11.59
N HIS A 329 34.00 -9.49 -11.01
CA HIS A 329 34.62 -8.21 -10.69
C HIS A 329 34.38 -7.81 -9.25
N PHE A 330 35.39 -7.19 -8.66
CA PHE A 330 35.39 -6.57 -7.35
C PHE A 330 35.33 -5.05 -7.55
N ILE A 331 34.28 -4.38 -7.05
CA ILE A 331 34.13 -2.93 -7.19
C ILE A 331 34.88 -2.26 -6.04
N LEU A 332 36.01 -1.62 -6.32
CA LEU A 332 36.78 -0.91 -5.30
C LEU A 332 36.23 0.50 -5.09
N GLU A 333 35.99 1.23 -6.18
CA GLU A 333 35.46 2.59 -6.16
C GLU A 333 34.37 2.77 -7.21
N GLY A 334 33.45 3.71 -6.98
CA GLY A 334 32.40 4.08 -7.92
C GLY A 334 31.07 3.35 -7.69
N ARG A 335 30.28 3.20 -8.75
CA ARG A 335 28.93 2.62 -8.70
C ARG A 335 28.60 1.95 -10.02
N VAL A 336 28.04 0.75 -9.94
CA VAL A 336 27.68 -0.07 -11.10
C VAL A 336 26.21 -0.49 -11.04
N GLY A 337 25.48 -0.27 -12.11
CA GLY A 337 24.09 -0.67 -12.29
C GLY A 337 23.95 -2.04 -12.96
N ILE A 338 23.01 -2.84 -12.48
CA ILE A 338 22.58 -4.11 -13.05
C ILE A 338 21.26 -3.89 -13.79
N ILE A 339 21.30 -4.08 -15.11
CA ILE A 339 20.20 -3.75 -16.01
C ILE A 339 19.76 -5.02 -16.73
N VAL A 340 18.49 -5.37 -16.59
CA VAL A 340 17.89 -6.51 -17.29
C VAL A 340 17.03 -5.99 -18.44
N LYS A 341 17.31 -6.49 -19.64
CA LYS A 341 16.43 -6.32 -20.80
C LYS A 341 15.31 -7.35 -20.73
N MET A 342 14.08 -6.87 -20.73
CA MET A 342 12.86 -7.68 -20.78
C MET A 342 12.52 -8.03 -22.23
N ASP A 343 11.69 -9.07 -22.42
CA ASP A 343 11.27 -9.56 -23.75
C ASP A 343 10.49 -8.50 -24.56
N ASP A 344 9.88 -7.53 -23.89
CA ASP A 344 9.17 -6.41 -24.50
C ASP A 344 10.09 -5.25 -24.93
N GLY A 345 11.41 -5.42 -24.84
CA GLY A 345 12.42 -4.43 -25.20
C GLY A 345 12.69 -3.37 -24.13
N ARG A 346 11.94 -3.34 -23.03
CA ARG A 346 12.21 -2.41 -21.92
C ARG A 346 13.45 -2.86 -21.15
N SER A 347 14.28 -1.90 -20.74
CA SER A 347 15.41 -2.13 -19.84
C SER A 347 15.05 -1.64 -18.46
N ILE A 348 15.19 -2.50 -17.45
CA ILE A 348 14.89 -2.16 -16.06
C ILE A 348 16.19 -2.24 -15.27
N ARG A 349 16.52 -1.16 -14.55
CA ARG A 349 17.57 -1.20 -13.53
C ARG A 349 17.06 -2.01 -12.35
N VAL A 350 17.59 -3.21 -12.18
CA VAL A 350 17.21 -4.13 -11.10
C VAL A 350 17.95 -3.78 -9.83
N ARG A 351 19.23 -3.38 -9.96
CA ARG A 351 20.08 -3.06 -8.81
C ARG A 351 21.13 -2.02 -9.13
N SER A 352 21.56 -1.29 -8.13
CA SER A 352 22.81 -0.53 -8.16
C SER A 352 23.75 -1.10 -7.12
N LEU A 353 25.04 -1.13 -7.38
CA LEU A 353 26.04 -1.78 -6.56
C LEU A 353 27.16 -0.78 -6.29
N GLY A 354 27.44 -0.53 -5.02
CA GLY A 354 28.45 0.41 -4.55
C GLY A 354 29.82 -0.22 -4.32
N PRO A 355 30.77 0.55 -3.74
CA PRO A 355 32.09 0.08 -3.35
C PRO A 355 32.05 -1.14 -2.43
N HIS A 356 33.11 -1.96 -2.48
CA HIS A 356 33.30 -3.17 -1.68
C HIS A 356 32.21 -4.23 -1.90
N THR A 357 31.68 -4.28 -3.13
CA THR A 357 30.74 -5.30 -3.58
C THR A 357 31.27 -6.07 -4.78
N THR A 358 30.77 -7.30 -4.93
CA THR A 358 31.23 -8.25 -5.97
C THR A 358 30.14 -8.52 -6.99
N ILE A 359 30.53 -8.66 -8.27
CA ILE A 359 29.63 -8.87 -9.41
C ILE A 359 30.14 -9.91 -10.39
N GLY A 360 29.21 -10.51 -11.13
CA GLY A 360 29.54 -11.47 -12.19
C GLY A 360 29.99 -12.84 -11.67
N GLU A 361 29.96 -13.04 -10.35
CA GLU A 361 30.30 -14.26 -9.62
C GLU A 361 29.43 -15.44 -10.05
N MET A 362 28.13 -15.20 -10.27
CA MET A 362 27.20 -16.24 -10.69
C MET A 362 27.58 -16.85 -12.04
N GLY A 363 27.89 -15.99 -13.03
CA GLY A 363 28.24 -16.44 -14.36
C GLY A 363 29.58 -17.18 -14.38
N LEU A 364 30.57 -16.69 -13.61
CA LEU A 364 31.88 -17.34 -13.48
C LEU A 364 31.77 -18.74 -12.85
N ILE A 365 30.95 -18.90 -11.81
CA ILE A 365 30.83 -20.17 -11.07
C ILE A 365 29.95 -21.19 -11.80
N THR A 366 28.87 -20.73 -12.43
CA THR A 366 27.90 -21.62 -13.10
C THR A 366 28.24 -21.89 -14.56
N SER A 367 29.22 -21.18 -15.13
CA SER A 367 29.54 -21.19 -16.56
C SER A 367 28.34 -20.86 -17.46
N GLN A 368 27.36 -20.11 -16.95
CA GLN A 368 26.20 -19.65 -17.70
C GLN A 368 26.45 -18.29 -18.37
N LEU A 369 25.61 -17.94 -19.34
CA LEU A 369 25.60 -16.61 -19.93
C LEU A 369 25.27 -15.54 -18.89
N ARG A 370 25.74 -14.31 -19.11
CA ARG A 370 25.42 -13.15 -18.27
C ARG A 370 23.91 -12.96 -18.18
N SER A 371 23.37 -13.00 -16.96
CA SER A 371 21.94 -12.81 -16.69
C SER A 371 21.47 -11.36 -16.85
N ALA A 372 22.39 -10.39 -16.80
CA ALA A 372 22.09 -8.97 -16.88
C ALA A 372 23.26 -8.19 -17.50
N THR A 373 22.96 -6.99 -18.00
CA THR A 373 23.95 -6.01 -18.45
C THR A 373 24.50 -5.27 -17.24
N ILE A 374 25.82 -5.12 -17.18
CA ILE A 374 26.55 -4.43 -16.13
C ILE A 374 27.03 -3.11 -16.71
N ARG A 375 26.59 -1.97 -16.14
CA ARG A 375 26.94 -0.63 -16.63
C ARG A 375 27.41 0.27 -15.49
N ALA A 376 28.50 1.00 -15.68
CA ALA A 376 28.97 1.99 -14.72
C ALA A 376 27.97 3.16 -14.62
N GLU A 377 27.48 3.47 -13.41
CA GLU A 377 26.63 4.65 -13.16
C GLU A 377 27.45 5.89 -12.81
N LEU A 378 28.66 5.67 -12.28
CA LEU A 378 29.69 6.66 -11.96
C LEU A 378 31.04 6.15 -12.48
N PRO A 379 32.06 7.01 -12.66
CA PRO A 379 33.43 6.55 -12.86
C PRO A 379 33.78 5.56 -11.75
N SER A 380 34.28 4.38 -12.13
CA SER A 380 34.46 3.26 -11.21
C SER A 380 35.79 2.57 -11.43
N VAL A 381 36.37 2.05 -10.34
CA VAL A 381 37.58 1.23 -10.36
C VAL A 381 37.18 -0.18 -9.96
N LEU A 382 37.33 -1.13 -10.89
CA LEU A 382 37.04 -2.54 -10.67
C LEU A 382 38.30 -3.38 -10.77
N TYR A 383 38.25 -4.58 -10.20
CA TYR A 383 39.26 -5.60 -10.37
C TYR A 383 38.63 -6.88 -10.91
N ALA A 384 39.06 -7.29 -12.10
CA ALA A 384 38.54 -8.44 -12.81
C ALA A 384 39.34 -9.71 -12.47
N LEU A 385 38.66 -10.74 -12.01
CA LEU A 385 39.18 -12.10 -11.93
C LEU A 385 38.63 -12.90 -13.12
N SER A 386 39.50 -13.30 -14.03
CA SER A 386 39.12 -14.07 -15.22
C SER A 386 38.84 -15.55 -14.88
N ALA A 387 38.09 -16.22 -15.74
CA ALA A 387 37.84 -17.66 -15.66
C ALA A 387 39.14 -18.47 -15.67
N ASP A 388 40.12 -18.07 -16.47
CA ASP A 388 41.44 -18.71 -16.51
C ASP A 388 42.20 -18.54 -15.20
N ALA A 389 42.17 -17.34 -14.60
CA ALA A 389 42.77 -17.08 -13.30
C ALA A 389 42.07 -17.90 -12.20
N TYR A 390 40.74 -18.01 -12.24
CA TYR A 390 39.99 -18.84 -11.31
C TYR A 390 40.31 -20.34 -11.45
N GLU A 391 40.38 -20.87 -12.67
CA GLU A 391 40.79 -22.26 -12.90
C GLU A 391 42.27 -22.52 -12.53
N ARG A 392 43.11 -21.49 -12.62
CA ARG A 392 44.49 -21.56 -12.13
C ARG A 392 44.52 -21.65 -10.60
N ILE A 393 43.73 -20.84 -9.88
CA ILE A 393 43.61 -20.91 -8.42
C ILE A 393 43.15 -22.31 -7.99
N LYS A 394 42.14 -22.88 -8.65
CA LYS A 394 41.63 -24.23 -8.35
C LYS A 394 42.71 -25.32 -8.47
N ARG A 395 43.62 -25.19 -9.43
CA ARG A 395 44.72 -26.16 -9.66
C ARG A 395 45.91 -25.94 -8.74
N GLU A 396 46.31 -24.68 -8.53
CA GLU A 396 47.55 -24.32 -7.83
C GLU A 396 47.36 -24.16 -6.31
N ASN A 397 46.17 -23.76 -5.85
CA ASN A 397 45.88 -23.52 -4.44
C ASN A 397 44.40 -23.81 -4.11
N SER A 398 44.11 -25.08 -3.80
CA SER A 398 42.76 -25.53 -3.45
C SER A 398 42.19 -24.85 -2.21
N ALA A 399 43.02 -24.45 -1.25
CA ALA A 399 42.58 -23.75 -0.05
C ALA A 399 42.10 -22.32 -0.37
N LEU A 400 42.81 -21.60 -1.25
CA LEU A 400 42.36 -20.29 -1.74
C LEU A 400 41.07 -20.40 -2.56
N ALA A 401 40.95 -21.40 -3.43
CA ALA A 401 39.72 -21.66 -4.18
C ALA A 401 38.51 -21.90 -3.25
N GLN A 402 38.70 -22.69 -2.17
CA GLN A 402 37.65 -22.92 -1.18
C GLN A 402 37.28 -21.64 -0.44
N ALA A 403 38.25 -20.83 -0.01
CA ALA A 403 37.98 -19.57 0.67
C ALA A 403 37.20 -18.59 -0.23
N LEU A 404 37.58 -18.47 -1.51
CA LEU A 404 36.87 -17.65 -2.48
C LEU A 404 35.43 -18.15 -2.73
N LEU A 405 35.25 -19.46 -2.86
CA LEU A 405 33.91 -20.04 -3.03
C LEU A 405 33.03 -19.79 -1.80
N THR A 406 33.57 -19.96 -0.59
CA THR A 406 32.86 -19.65 0.65
C THR A 406 32.46 -18.18 0.73
N TYR A 407 33.36 -17.26 0.36
CA TYR A 407 33.05 -15.84 0.28
C TYR A 407 31.87 -15.57 -0.67
N VAL A 408 31.92 -16.12 -1.89
CA VAL A 408 30.83 -15.91 -2.86
C VAL A 408 29.51 -16.49 -2.37
N ILE A 409 29.53 -17.68 -1.76
CA ILE A 409 28.33 -18.30 -1.18
C ILE A 409 27.74 -17.41 -0.08
N GLN A 410 28.57 -16.83 0.78
CA GLN A 410 28.12 -15.94 1.84
C GLN A 410 27.46 -14.68 1.27
N VAL A 411 28.10 -14.02 0.30
CA VAL A 411 27.54 -12.83 -0.37
C VAL A 411 26.19 -13.14 -1.04
N MET A 412 26.11 -14.28 -1.74
CA MET A 412 24.87 -14.73 -2.39
C MET A 412 23.77 -15.05 -1.38
N ALA A 413 24.10 -15.72 -0.27
CA ALA A 413 23.16 -16.05 0.78
C ALA A 413 22.60 -14.79 1.47
N GLU A 414 23.44 -13.81 1.75
CA GLU A 414 23.03 -12.52 2.31
C GLU A 414 22.10 -11.76 1.35
N ARG A 415 22.45 -11.69 0.06
CA ARG A 415 21.61 -11.07 -0.98
C ARG A 415 20.25 -11.76 -1.09
N LEU A 416 20.21 -13.09 -1.08
CA LEU A 416 18.97 -13.87 -1.18
C LEU A 416 18.10 -13.73 0.08
N SER A 417 18.71 -13.79 1.27
CA SER A 417 18.03 -13.58 2.54
C SER A 417 17.38 -12.20 2.59
N PHE A 418 18.10 -11.17 2.15
CA PHE A 418 17.57 -9.82 2.08
C PHE A 418 16.42 -9.68 1.07
N ALA A 419 16.59 -10.21 -0.15
CA ALA A 419 15.52 -10.20 -1.15
C ALA A 419 14.24 -10.92 -0.65
N SER A 420 14.42 -12.01 0.09
CA SER A 420 13.31 -12.76 0.70
C SER A 420 12.60 -11.95 1.79
N LYS A 421 13.35 -11.23 2.64
CA LYS A 421 12.77 -10.31 3.65
C LYS A 421 11.95 -9.19 3.00
N VAL A 422 12.47 -8.57 1.94
CA VAL A 422 11.77 -7.52 1.19
C VAL A 422 10.44 -8.03 0.63
N ILE A 423 10.42 -9.23 0.04
CA ILE A 423 9.18 -9.85 -0.44
C ILE A 423 8.20 -10.10 0.73
N GLY A 424 8.70 -10.50 1.89
CA GLY A 424 7.91 -10.67 3.11
C GLY A 424 7.24 -9.37 3.55
N VAL A 425 7.98 -8.26 3.57
CA VAL A 425 7.47 -6.92 3.91
C VAL A 425 6.37 -6.48 2.94
N LEU A 426 6.57 -6.68 1.63
CA LEU A 426 5.61 -6.27 0.60
C LEU A 426 4.32 -7.11 0.58
N ARG A 427 4.33 -8.30 1.20
CA ARG A 427 3.17 -9.20 1.33
C ARG A 427 2.39 -9.01 2.62
N ARG A 428 2.93 -8.29 3.62
CA ARG A 428 2.16 -7.86 4.80
C ARG A 428 1.14 -6.81 4.39
#